data_AF-A0A7X6RL30-F1
#
_entry.id   AF-A0A7X6RL30-F1
#
_cell.length_a   1.000
_cell.length_b   1.000
_cell.length_c   1.000
_cell.angle_alpha   90.00
_cell.angle_beta   90.00
_cell.angle_gamma   90.00
#
_symmetry.space_group_name_H-M   'P 1'
#
loop_
_entity.id
_entity.type
_entity.pdbx_description
1 polymer ?
#
loop_
_entity_poly.entity_id
_entity_poly.type
_entity_poly.pdbx_seq_one_letter_code
_entity_poly.pdbx_strand_id
1 'polypeptide(L)'
;MQQAHEGWHIEHEPVDDKREPTDQQRELVETRARLMDDYQHAKAHGDEEAMTGIREIVAELDAELRATGMRGRLPALDPAPKSERKRSTRRRQDVPDLPRKKVDKSTIGRQYAGKYRPSMFITLTMPSYGRMNDDGAINSKGKPCGDGSPRNPDTYDYRRAARDIVFFPALFDRFVQNYRRATGRDIQYFATVEPQRRGAPHIHMAVRGTDPRALVLQIAAATYHQVWWPHFDPENEQYTDGRMPVWDYSAGRFVDPDTAEPLPTWDEAMDVLDTVDDLEPAHVVRFGDQIDPKNVKGVLGGTEEASRHVGYLTKYLTKSIAEVIEPQTDRAAEHYDRLHAELQKVPCSPQCPIWLRYGITPKGASDKTQPGRCKGKAHRRETLGLRGRRVLVSRRWTGKTLPDHKADRAEFVRQILAQVGIQRPDPSRLIVKPVEPGDKNVPPREHLIMASIAQRIKWRAQYETARLQASPPGEQQHSATQ
;
A
#
# COMPACT_ATOMS: atom_id res chain seq x y z
N MET A 1 -12.48 -9.64 -7.38
CA MET A 1 -13.92 -9.70 -7.08
C MET A 1 -14.25 -10.79 -6.08
N GLN A 2 -13.94 -12.06 -6.37
CA GLN A 2 -14.16 -13.20 -5.45
C GLN A 2 -13.72 -12.94 -4.01
N GLN A 3 -12.49 -12.48 -3.78
CA GLN A 3 -11.99 -12.17 -2.43
C GLN A 3 -12.86 -11.16 -1.67
N ALA A 4 -13.42 -10.16 -2.36
CA ALA A 4 -14.29 -9.16 -1.74
C ALA A 4 -15.61 -9.80 -1.26
N HIS A 5 -16.20 -10.69 -2.07
CA HIS A 5 -17.38 -11.46 -1.65
C HIS A 5 -17.06 -12.43 -0.50
N GLU A 6 -16.00 -13.23 -0.65
CA GLU A 6 -15.62 -14.28 0.30
C GLU A 6 -15.34 -13.73 1.70
N GLY A 7 -14.86 -12.50 1.84
CA GLY A 7 -14.47 -11.96 3.14
C GLY A 7 -15.48 -11.00 3.80
N TRP A 8 -16.42 -10.41 3.06
CA TRP A 8 -17.18 -9.26 3.58
C TRP A 8 -18.21 -9.66 4.65
N HIS A 9 -19.04 -10.66 4.34
CA HIS A 9 -20.17 -11.06 5.19
C HIS A 9 -19.99 -12.45 5.80
N ILE A 10 -18.74 -12.87 6.07
CA ILE A 10 -18.49 -14.18 6.67
C ILE A 10 -19.12 -14.30 8.05
N GLU A 11 -19.58 -15.50 8.36
CA GLU A 11 -20.27 -15.82 9.61
C GLU A 11 -19.34 -16.42 10.66
N HIS A 12 -18.18 -16.91 10.22
CA HIS A 12 -17.17 -17.58 11.03
C HIS A 12 -15.87 -16.81 11.01
N GLU A 13 -15.08 -16.91 12.08
CA GLU A 13 -13.74 -16.33 12.10
C GLU A 13 -12.88 -16.99 11.00
N PRO A 14 -12.12 -16.22 10.22
CA PRO A 14 -11.20 -16.78 9.27
C PRO A 14 -10.14 -17.61 10.01
N VAL A 15 -10.01 -18.86 9.60
CA VAL A 15 -8.98 -19.77 10.11
C VAL A 15 -7.65 -19.36 9.48
N ASP A 16 -6.70 -18.94 10.32
CA ASP A 16 -5.31 -18.83 9.90
C ASP A 16 -4.70 -20.24 9.99
N ASP A 17 -4.71 -20.98 8.88
CA ASP A 17 -4.07 -22.30 8.82
C ASP A 17 -2.55 -22.13 8.98
N LYS A 18 -2.08 -22.30 10.22
CA LYS A 18 -0.67 -22.37 10.54
C LYS A 18 -0.27 -23.81 10.37
N ARG A 19 0.47 -24.08 9.28
CA ARG A 19 1.14 -25.37 9.13
C ARG A 19 2.05 -25.58 10.33
N GLU A 20 1.86 -26.72 11.00
CA GLU A 20 2.80 -27.17 12.02
C GLU A 20 4.20 -27.27 11.41
N PRO A 21 5.24 -26.81 12.11
CA PRO A 21 6.60 -26.90 11.61
C PRO A 21 6.98 -28.38 11.46
N THR A 22 7.52 -28.73 10.30
CA THR A 22 8.07 -30.08 10.03
C THR A 22 9.24 -30.37 10.96
N ASP A 23 9.58 -31.64 11.20
CA ASP A 23 10.72 -32.01 12.06
C ASP A 23 12.03 -31.38 11.59
N GLN A 24 12.28 -31.36 10.27
CA GLN A 24 13.44 -30.68 9.67
C GLN A 24 13.48 -29.18 10.03
N GLN A 25 12.34 -28.49 9.96
CA GLN A 25 12.26 -27.07 10.33
C GLN A 25 12.55 -26.85 11.81
N ARG A 26 12.10 -27.76 12.69
CA ARG A 26 12.36 -27.68 14.13
C ARG A 26 13.86 -27.84 14.40
N GLU A 27 14.48 -28.85 13.82
CA GLU A 27 15.91 -29.13 13.96
C GLU A 27 16.79 -27.98 13.46
N LEU A 28 16.47 -27.42 12.30
CA LEU A 28 17.19 -26.26 11.76
C LEU A 28 17.04 -25.03 12.67
N VAL A 29 15.83 -24.75 13.17
CA VAL A 29 15.62 -23.62 14.11
C VAL A 29 16.35 -23.82 15.43
N GLU A 30 16.38 -25.05 15.97
CA GLU A 30 17.14 -25.37 17.18
C GLU A 30 18.63 -25.16 16.98
N THR A 31 19.18 -25.67 15.87
CA THR A 31 20.60 -25.46 15.52
C THR A 31 20.90 -23.97 15.35
N ARG A 32 20.00 -23.23 14.71
CA ARG A 32 20.14 -21.77 14.55
C ARG A 32 20.17 -21.02 15.87
N ALA A 33 19.39 -21.48 16.84
CA ALA A 33 19.32 -20.91 18.18
C ALA A 33 20.58 -21.20 19.00
N ARG A 34 21.16 -22.41 18.87
CA ARG A 34 22.46 -22.74 19.49
C ARG A 34 23.59 -21.85 18.93
N LEU A 35 23.66 -21.72 17.61
CA LEU A 35 24.64 -20.83 16.96
C LEU A 35 24.48 -19.36 17.38
N MET A 36 23.27 -18.92 17.71
CA MET A 36 23.05 -17.58 18.28
C MET A 36 23.70 -17.44 19.65
N ASP A 37 23.56 -18.45 20.52
CA ASP A 37 24.16 -18.47 21.85
C ASP A 37 25.68 -18.57 21.77
N ASP A 38 26.20 -19.46 20.92
CA ASP A 38 27.63 -19.58 20.64
C ASP A 38 28.23 -18.26 20.13
N TYR A 39 27.49 -17.54 19.27
CA TYR A 39 27.92 -16.22 18.81
C TYR A 39 27.97 -15.20 19.94
N GLN A 40 26.97 -15.16 20.83
CA GLN A 40 27.00 -14.25 21.98
C GLN A 40 28.14 -14.61 22.95
N HIS A 41 28.43 -15.88 23.13
CA HIS A 41 29.56 -16.36 23.93
C HIS A 41 30.89 -15.91 23.32
N ALA A 42 31.12 -16.19 22.03
CA ALA A 42 32.32 -15.74 21.31
C ALA A 42 32.48 -14.23 21.38
N LYS A 43 31.40 -13.47 21.21
CA LYS A 43 31.38 -12.02 21.33
C LYS A 43 31.75 -11.53 22.74
N ALA A 44 31.27 -12.19 23.79
CA ALA A 44 31.62 -11.84 25.17
C ALA A 44 33.10 -12.09 25.49
N HIS A 45 33.74 -13.03 24.78
CA HIS A 45 35.15 -13.39 24.91
C HIS A 45 36.07 -12.71 23.89
N GLY A 46 35.53 -11.91 22.96
CA GLY A 46 36.31 -11.22 21.91
C GLY A 46 36.89 -12.16 20.86
N ASP A 47 36.30 -13.34 20.66
CA ASP A 47 36.75 -14.32 19.67
C ASP A 47 36.17 -14.01 18.28
N GLU A 48 36.86 -13.13 17.55
CA GLU A 48 36.45 -12.67 16.22
C GLU A 48 36.48 -13.78 15.15
N GLU A 49 37.34 -14.79 15.32
CA GLU A 49 37.45 -15.92 14.38
C GLU A 49 36.20 -16.82 14.51
N ALA A 50 35.85 -17.20 15.73
CA ALA A 50 34.62 -17.96 16.01
C ALA A 50 33.37 -17.18 15.57
N MET A 51 33.32 -15.87 15.85
CA MET A 51 32.22 -15.01 15.39
C MET A 51 32.07 -15.01 13.87
N THR A 52 33.18 -14.98 13.14
CA THR A 52 33.16 -14.99 11.67
C THR A 52 32.67 -16.33 11.13
N GLY A 53 33.21 -17.45 11.63
CA GLY A 53 32.77 -18.79 11.22
C GLY A 53 31.28 -19.03 11.51
N ILE A 54 30.79 -18.59 12.67
CA ILE A 54 29.37 -18.71 13.03
C ILE A 54 28.49 -17.89 12.07
N ARG A 55 28.91 -16.71 11.63
CA ARG A 55 28.14 -15.89 10.66
C ARG A 55 27.94 -16.63 9.33
N GLU A 56 28.96 -17.33 8.84
CA GLU A 56 28.90 -18.08 7.59
C GLU A 56 27.92 -19.26 7.71
N ILE A 57 28.05 -20.08 8.75
CA ILE A 57 27.16 -21.22 9.01
C ILE A 57 25.70 -20.74 9.16
N VAL A 58 25.50 -19.64 9.89
CA VAL A 58 24.17 -19.03 10.06
C VAL A 58 23.58 -18.57 8.72
N ALA A 59 24.39 -18.01 7.82
CA ALA A 59 23.91 -17.56 6.52
C ALA A 59 23.44 -18.74 5.65
N GLU A 60 24.16 -19.86 5.68
CA GLU A 60 23.79 -21.11 5.01
C GLU A 60 22.53 -21.72 5.61
N LEU A 61 22.47 -21.84 6.94
CA LEU A 61 21.34 -22.42 7.64
C LEU A 61 20.07 -21.58 7.48
N ASP A 62 20.17 -20.26 7.50
CA ASP A 62 19.05 -19.37 7.18
C ASP A 62 18.60 -19.54 5.71
N ALA A 63 19.50 -19.88 4.79
CA ALA A 63 19.14 -20.20 3.41
C ALA A 63 18.42 -21.54 3.29
N GLU A 64 18.85 -22.56 4.03
CA GLU A 64 18.17 -23.86 4.11
C GLU A 64 16.78 -23.73 4.73
N LEU A 65 16.65 -23.02 5.86
CA LEU A 65 15.37 -22.72 6.50
C LEU A 65 14.40 -22.05 5.51
N ARG A 66 14.89 -21.10 4.70
CA ARG A 66 14.08 -20.48 3.64
C ARG A 66 13.68 -21.49 2.56
N ALA A 67 14.56 -22.42 2.19
CA ALA A 67 14.28 -23.45 1.20
C ALA A 67 13.19 -24.44 1.68
N THR A 68 13.11 -24.74 2.98
CA THR A 68 12.00 -25.53 3.55
C THR A 68 10.64 -24.83 3.46
N GLY A 69 10.61 -23.55 3.09
CA GLY A 69 9.40 -22.73 3.04
C GLY A 69 9.03 -22.06 4.37
N MET A 70 9.93 -22.04 5.36
CA MET A 70 9.73 -21.29 6.60
C MET A 70 9.51 -19.81 6.30
N ARG A 71 8.50 -19.22 6.96
CA ARG A 71 8.15 -17.80 6.79
C ARG A 71 8.64 -16.99 7.99
N GLY A 72 9.20 -15.82 7.73
CA GLY A 72 9.71 -14.90 8.76
C GLY A 72 11.21 -14.68 8.63
N ARG A 73 11.76 -13.75 9.43
CA ARG A 73 13.20 -13.60 9.62
C ARG A 73 13.52 -13.90 11.07
N LEU A 74 14.56 -14.68 11.29
CA LEU A 74 15.11 -14.91 12.62
C LEU A 74 15.93 -13.68 13.06
N PRO A 75 16.14 -13.50 14.38
CA PRO A 75 16.96 -12.40 14.90
C PRO A 75 18.37 -12.40 14.28
N ALA A 76 18.86 -11.20 13.95
CA ALA A 76 20.24 -11.03 13.52
C ALA A 76 21.19 -11.32 14.70
N LEU A 77 22.36 -11.91 14.41
CA LEU A 77 23.39 -12.21 15.41
C LEU A 77 23.86 -10.95 16.16
N ASP A 78 24.01 -9.84 15.42
CA ASP A 78 24.41 -8.56 15.97
C ASP A 78 23.47 -7.45 15.49
N PRO A 79 22.38 -7.18 16.22
CA PRO A 79 21.49 -6.10 15.87
C PRO A 79 22.17 -4.76 16.19
N ALA A 80 22.26 -3.88 15.19
CA ALA A 80 22.67 -2.49 15.45
C ALA A 80 21.78 -1.87 16.55
N PRO A 81 22.37 -1.17 17.53
CA PRO A 81 21.61 -0.55 18.61
C PRO A 81 20.59 0.41 18.01
N LYS A 82 19.30 0.18 18.31
CA LYS A 82 18.24 1.08 17.91
C LYS A 82 18.14 2.16 18.98
N SER A 83 18.55 3.38 18.65
CA SER A 83 18.19 4.55 19.45
C SER A 83 16.66 4.72 19.38
N GLU A 84 15.95 4.47 20.49
CA GLU A 84 14.54 4.81 20.58
C GLU A 84 14.39 6.33 20.61
N ARG A 85 14.02 6.92 19.47
CA ARG A 85 13.71 8.36 19.39
C ARG A 85 12.42 8.64 20.18
N LYS A 86 12.54 9.30 21.33
CA LYS A 86 11.41 9.75 22.16
C LYS A 86 10.76 10.98 21.52
N ARG A 87 9.88 10.78 20.55
CA ARG A 87 9.15 11.89 19.92
C ARG A 87 7.99 12.36 20.79
N SER A 88 7.76 13.67 20.81
CA SER A 88 6.55 14.26 21.37
C SER A 88 5.32 13.65 20.70
N THR A 89 4.51 12.97 21.49
CA THR A 89 3.21 12.39 21.08
C THR A 89 2.07 13.23 21.61
N ARG A 90 2.27 14.55 21.75
CA ARG A 90 1.27 15.46 22.31
C ARG A 90 -0.02 15.32 21.50
N ARG A 91 -1.04 14.78 22.16
CA ARG A 91 -2.36 14.61 21.57
C ARG A 91 -2.94 16.00 21.35
N ARG A 92 -3.43 16.24 20.13
CA ARG A 92 -4.21 17.43 19.80
C ARG A 92 -5.50 17.49 20.63
N GLN A 93 -5.85 18.68 21.10
CA GLN A 93 -7.05 18.92 21.93
C GLN A 93 -8.25 19.40 21.09
N ASP A 94 -8.04 19.81 19.84
CA ASP A 94 -9.08 20.25 18.90
C ASP A 94 -9.75 19.08 18.16
N VAL A 95 -9.66 17.86 18.68
CA VAL A 95 -10.26 16.67 18.08
C VAL A 95 -11.16 15.95 19.08
N PRO A 96 -12.27 15.34 18.62
CA PRO A 96 -13.16 14.59 19.50
C PRO A 96 -12.43 13.46 20.24
N ASP A 97 -12.85 13.22 21.48
CA ASP A 97 -12.45 12.01 22.21
C ASP A 97 -13.09 10.78 21.58
N LEU A 98 -12.34 9.68 21.56
CA LEU A 98 -12.82 8.40 21.09
C LEU A 98 -12.96 7.44 22.26
N PRO A 99 -13.99 6.58 22.26
CA PRO A 99 -14.06 5.45 23.17
C PRO A 99 -12.76 4.62 23.08
N ARG A 100 -12.31 4.08 24.20
CA ARG A 100 -11.16 3.16 24.25
C ARG A 100 -11.64 1.82 24.79
N LYS A 101 -11.76 0.85 23.90
CA LYS A 101 -12.11 -0.52 24.24
C LYS A 101 -10.88 -1.43 24.11
N LYS A 102 -10.81 -2.47 24.92
CA LYS A 102 -9.83 -3.55 24.74
C LYS A 102 -10.09 -4.20 23.39
N VAL A 103 -9.06 -4.30 22.55
CA VAL A 103 -9.18 -4.89 21.22
C VAL A 103 -9.17 -6.41 21.33
N ASP A 104 -10.27 -7.03 20.96
CA ASP A 104 -10.42 -8.48 20.82
C ASP A 104 -9.89 -8.97 19.46
N LYS A 105 -9.52 -10.25 19.37
CA LYS A 105 -9.04 -10.88 18.13
C LYS A 105 -10.17 -11.22 17.15
N SER A 106 -11.42 -11.07 17.57
CA SER A 106 -12.59 -11.27 16.73
C SER A 106 -12.61 -10.28 15.59
N THR A 107 -12.90 -10.80 14.40
CA THR A 107 -13.03 -10.02 13.18
C THR A 107 -14.49 -9.84 12.79
N ILE A 108 -15.38 -10.75 13.21
CA ILE A 108 -16.78 -10.78 12.79
C ILE A 108 -17.63 -9.74 13.53
N GLY A 109 -18.63 -9.21 12.84
CA GLY A 109 -19.58 -8.26 13.43
C GLY A 109 -20.66 -8.93 14.29
N ARG A 110 -21.42 -8.11 15.01
CA ARG A 110 -22.61 -8.53 15.76
C ARG A 110 -23.62 -9.25 14.86
N GLN A 111 -24.26 -10.29 15.40
CA GLN A 111 -25.41 -10.94 14.79
C GLN A 111 -26.71 -10.29 15.30
N TYR A 112 -27.65 -10.08 14.39
CA TYR A 112 -28.98 -9.52 14.64
C TYR A 112 -30.05 -10.56 14.39
N ALA A 113 -31.06 -10.61 15.27
CA ALA A 113 -32.17 -11.55 15.19
C ALA A 113 -31.74 -13.02 15.01
N GLY A 114 -30.58 -13.41 15.54
CA GLY A 114 -30.04 -14.78 15.48
C GLY A 114 -29.60 -15.28 14.09
N LYS A 115 -29.74 -14.46 13.04
CA LYS A 115 -29.39 -14.88 11.65
C LYS A 115 -28.62 -13.84 10.85
N TYR A 116 -28.88 -12.56 11.01
CA TYR A 116 -28.34 -11.54 10.10
C TYR A 116 -27.02 -10.96 10.62
N ARG A 117 -25.97 -10.97 9.78
CA ARG A 117 -24.68 -10.32 10.05
C ARG A 117 -24.37 -9.25 8.99
N PRO A 118 -25.08 -8.10 9.03
CA PRO A 118 -24.78 -7.00 8.13
C PRO A 118 -23.35 -6.49 8.37
N SER A 119 -22.77 -5.96 7.30
CA SER A 119 -21.45 -5.33 7.29
C SER A 119 -21.57 -3.90 6.78
N MET A 120 -20.49 -3.11 6.82
CA MET A 120 -20.55 -1.71 6.43
C MET A 120 -19.86 -1.44 5.09
N PHE A 121 -20.39 -0.46 4.36
CA PHE A 121 -19.70 0.21 3.27
C PHE A 121 -19.47 1.67 3.67
N ILE A 122 -18.20 2.06 3.74
CA ILE A 122 -17.79 3.39 4.21
C ILE A 122 -17.02 4.08 3.08
N THR A 123 -17.30 5.36 2.89
CA THR A 123 -16.57 6.20 1.95
C THR A 123 -16.00 7.42 2.68
N LEU A 124 -14.68 7.62 2.58
CA LEU A 124 -13.98 8.75 3.21
C LEU A 124 -13.32 9.61 2.13
N THR A 125 -13.33 10.92 2.36
CA THR A 125 -12.83 11.92 1.39
C THR A 125 -11.89 12.90 2.06
N MET A 126 -10.88 13.35 1.33
CA MET A 126 -10.03 14.46 1.73
C MET A 126 -10.79 15.80 1.76
N PRO A 127 -10.32 16.81 2.53
CA PRO A 127 -10.94 18.13 2.58
C PRO A 127 -10.95 18.82 1.21
N SER A 128 -11.72 19.89 1.09
CA SER A 128 -11.65 20.80 -0.06
C SER A 128 -10.39 21.67 0.04
N TYR A 129 -9.82 22.03 -1.11
CA TYR A 129 -8.65 22.92 -1.24
C TYR A 129 -8.99 24.23 -1.97
N GLY A 130 -10.25 24.41 -2.35
CA GLY A 130 -10.76 25.55 -3.11
C GLY A 130 -12.06 25.19 -3.81
N ARG A 131 -12.78 26.18 -4.34
CA ARG A 131 -14.02 25.92 -5.09
C ARG A 131 -13.69 25.29 -6.44
N MET A 132 -14.43 24.26 -6.83
CA MET A 132 -14.29 23.58 -8.11
C MET A 132 -15.31 24.10 -9.13
N ASN A 133 -14.97 24.01 -10.41
CA ASN A 133 -15.94 24.17 -11.48
C ASN A 133 -16.99 23.04 -11.42
N ASP A 134 -18.23 23.36 -11.77
CA ASP A 134 -19.37 22.43 -11.82
C ASP A 134 -19.72 21.99 -13.25
N ASP A 135 -18.93 22.45 -14.23
CA ASP A 135 -19.05 22.19 -15.66
C ASP A 135 -17.74 21.66 -16.29
N GLY A 136 -17.72 21.55 -17.62
CA GLY A 136 -16.54 21.16 -18.41
C GLY A 136 -16.36 19.66 -18.60
N ALA A 137 -17.20 18.81 -18.00
CA ALA A 137 -17.16 17.39 -18.22
C ALA A 137 -18.55 16.76 -18.26
N ILE A 138 -18.61 15.54 -18.77
CA ILE A 138 -19.82 14.73 -18.79
C ILE A 138 -19.60 13.51 -17.89
N ASN A 139 -20.58 13.16 -17.06
CA ASN A 139 -20.50 11.95 -16.24
C ASN A 139 -20.93 10.70 -17.03
N SER A 140 -20.78 9.53 -16.42
CA SER A 140 -21.17 8.25 -17.03
C SER A 140 -22.67 8.13 -17.37
N LYS A 141 -23.50 9.08 -16.93
CA LYS A 141 -24.94 9.15 -17.22
C LYS A 141 -25.27 10.22 -18.27
N GLY A 142 -24.27 10.76 -18.97
CA GLY A 142 -24.47 11.79 -20.00
C GLY A 142 -24.84 13.17 -19.46
N LYS A 143 -24.76 13.41 -18.14
CA LYS A 143 -25.11 14.72 -17.55
C LYS A 143 -23.87 15.61 -17.38
N PRO A 144 -23.98 16.93 -17.61
CA PRO A 144 -22.92 17.88 -17.30
C PRO A 144 -22.51 17.81 -15.83
N CYS A 145 -21.21 17.92 -15.58
CA CYS A 145 -20.63 18.01 -14.26
C CYS A 145 -19.23 18.62 -14.30
N GLY A 146 -18.67 18.92 -13.12
CA GLY A 146 -17.33 19.48 -12.98
C GLY A 146 -16.24 18.60 -13.57
N ASP A 147 -15.37 19.18 -14.39
CA ASP A 147 -14.15 18.55 -14.90
C ASP A 147 -13.07 18.33 -13.82
N GLY A 148 -13.26 18.89 -12.63
CA GLY A 148 -12.32 18.77 -11.52
C GLY A 148 -11.24 19.85 -11.50
N SER A 149 -11.33 20.88 -12.34
CA SER A 149 -10.50 22.07 -12.26
C SER A 149 -11.06 23.08 -11.24
N PRO A 150 -10.21 23.84 -10.53
CA PRO A 150 -10.65 24.86 -9.59
C PRO A 150 -11.25 26.06 -10.32
N ARG A 151 -12.22 26.74 -9.69
CA ARG A 151 -12.79 28.00 -10.21
C ARG A 151 -11.75 29.10 -10.32
N ASN A 152 -10.83 29.16 -9.35
CA ASN A 152 -9.68 30.05 -9.38
C ASN A 152 -8.41 29.25 -9.01
N PRO A 153 -7.60 28.88 -10.01
CA PRO A 153 -6.34 28.17 -9.81
C PRO A 153 -5.35 28.87 -8.87
N ASP A 154 -5.33 30.21 -8.82
CA ASP A 154 -4.33 30.94 -8.03
C ASP A 154 -4.63 30.95 -6.54
N THR A 155 -5.91 30.76 -6.18
CA THR A 155 -6.36 30.62 -4.78
C THR A 155 -6.54 29.18 -4.33
N TYR A 156 -6.36 28.21 -5.22
CA TYR A 156 -6.46 26.78 -4.88
C TYR A 156 -5.22 26.34 -4.12
N ASP A 157 -5.41 25.71 -2.95
CA ASP A 157 -4.32 25.28 -2.08
C ASP A 157 -3.67 23.97 -2.60
N TYR A 158 -2.88 24.10 -3.68
CA TYR A 158 -2.14 23.00 -4.26
C TYR A 158 -1.12 22.40 -3.31
N ARG A 159 -0.53 23.21 -2.44
CA ARG A 159 0.47 22.77 -1.46
C ARG A 159 -0.15 21.78 -0.50
N ARG A 160 -1.27 22.15 0.15
CA ARG A 160 -1.99 21.25 1.03
C ARG A 160 -2.54 20.04 0.29
N ALA A 161 -3.06 20.22 -0.92
CA ALA A 161 -3.54 19.11 -1.75
C ALA A 161 -2.43 18.07 -2.00
N ALA A 162 -1.25 18.50 -2.44
CA ALA A 162 -0.10 17.64 -2.70
C ALA A 162 0.39 16.93 -1.42
N ARG A 163 0.50 17.67 -0.30
CA ARG A 163 0.90 17.10 1.00
C ARG A 163 -0.10 16.06 1.49
N ASP A 164 -1.39 16.36 1.43
CA ASP A 164 -2.46 15.45 1.82
C ASP A 164 -2.47 14.18 0.96
N ILE A 165 -2.28 14.30 -0.35
CA ILE A 165 -2.12 13.15 -1.26
C ILE A 165 -0.96 12.27 -0.81
N VAL A 166 0.20 12.88 -0.55
CA VAL A 166 1.38 12.17 -0.06
C VAL A 166 0.99 11.48 1.24
N PHE A 167 0.60 12.19 2.30
CA PHE A 167 0.41 11.59 3.63
C PHE A 167 -0.89 10.81 3.86
N PHE A 168 -1.76 10.70 2.85
CA PHE A 168 -3.01 9.93 2.91
C PHE A 168 -2.88 8.48 3.44
N PRO A 169 -1.87 7.66 3.03
CA PRO A 169 -1.75 6.30 3.54
C PRO A 169 -1.57 6.26 5.07
N ALA A 170 -0.80 7.19 5.63
CA ALA A 170 -0.60 7.28 7.07
C ALA A 170 -1.89 7.73 7.79
N LEU A 171 -2.67 8.63 7.18
CA LEU A 171 -3.99 9.00 7.68
C LEU A 171 -4.94 7.79 7.72
N PHE A 172 -4.99 7.01 6.65
CA PHE A 172 -5.85 5.83 6.57
C PHE A 172 -5.43 4.74 7.57
N ASP A 173 -4.13 4.51 7.76
CA ASP A 173 -3.64 3.59 8.79
C ASP A 173 -4.07 4.03 10.19
N ARG A 174 -4.03 5.34 10.48
CA ARG A 174 -4.55 5.89 11.75
C ARG A 174 -6.05 5.73 11.89
N PHE A 175 -6.82 5.90 10.81
CA PHE A 175 -8.26 5.66 10.81
C PHE A 175 -8.59 4.24 11.25
N VAL A 176 -7.95 3.24 10.64
CA VAL A 176 -8.16 1.82 10.98
C VAL A 176 -7.75 1.53 12.42
N GLN A 177 -6.62 2.07 12.89
CA GLN A 177 -6.18 1.92 14.28
C GLN A 177 -7.19 2.52 15.28
N ASN A 178 -7.68 3.73 15.00
CA ASN A 178 -8.71 4.38 15.81
C ASN A 178 -10.01 3.59 15.78
N TYR A 179 -10.41 3.06 14.62
CA TYR A 179 -11.61 2.25 14.48
C TYR A 179 -11.53 0.96 15.31
N ARG A 180 -10.39 0.25 15.27
CA ARG A 180 -10.14 -0.92 16.13
C ARG A 180 -10.24 -0.57 17.62
N ARG A 181 -9.60 0.52 18.05
CA ARG A 181 -9.61 0.97 19.46
C ARG A 181 -10.98 1.41 19.94
N ALA A 182 -11.74 2.10 19.09
CA ALA A 182 -13.07 2.59 19.42
C ALA A 182 -14.12 1.48 19.52
N THR A 183 -13.99 0.44 18.69
CA THR A 183 -14.93 -0.68 18.66
C THR A 183 -14.51 -1.86 19.53
N GLY A 184 -13.22 -1.99 19.82
CA GLY A 184 -12.68 -3.16 20.53
C GLY A 184 -12.61 -4.41 19.65
N ARG A 185 -12.64 -4.26 18.33
CA ARG A 185 -12.68 -5.37 17.36
C ARG A 185 -11.52 -5.28 16.37
N ASP A 186 -11.01 -6.42 15.93
CA ASP A 186 -10.01 -6.44 14.86
C ASP A 186 -10.66 -6.19 13.49
N ILE A 187 -10.92 -4.91 13.22
CA ILE A 187 -11.52 -4.42 11.97
C ILE A 187 -10.78 -4.97 10.75
N GLN A 188 -11.50 -5.77 9.96
CA GLN A 188 -11.08 -6.24 8.65
C GLN A 188 -11.82 -5.48 7.57
N TYR A 189 -11.11 -5.15 6.50
CA TYR A 189 -11.66 -4.40 5.39
C TYR A 189 -11.10 -4.86 4.05
N PHE A 190 -11.87 -4.56 3.00
CA PHE A 190 -11.43 -4.53 1.61
C PHE A 190 -11.72 -3.13 1.10
N ALA A 191 -10.69 -2.38 0.76
CA ALA A 191 -10.80 -0.98 0.38
C ALA A 191 -10.09 -0.68 -0.93
N THR A 192 -10.58 0.34 -1.62
CA THR A 192 -10.03 0.84 -2.87
C THR A 192 -9.85 2.35 -2.79
N VAL A 193 -8.64 2.80 -3.13
CA VAL A 193 -8.25 4.21 -3.18
C VAL A 193 -8.33 4.72 -4.62
N GLU A 194 -8.97 5.88 -4.76
CA GLU A 194 -9.39 6.51 -6.01
C GLU A 194 -8.98 7.99 -5.99
N PRO A 195 -8.57 8.59 -7.11
CA PRO A 195 -8.59 10.04 -7.24
C PRO A 195 -10.03 10.49 -7.51
N GLN A 196 -10.47 11.54 -6.81
CA GLN A 196 -11.56 12.37 -7.32
C GLN A 196 -11.07 13.12 -8.58
N ARG A 197 -11.99 13.68 -9.37
CA ARG A 197 -11.63 14.49 -10.54
C ARG A 197 -10.68 15.66 -10.23
N ARG A 198 -10.67 16.15 -8.99
CA ARG A 198 -9.72 17.18 -8.50
C ARG A 198 -8.34 16.64 -8.05
N GLY A 199 -8.04 15.38 -8.34
CA GLY A 199 -6.80 14.69 -7.93
C GLY A 199 -6.76 14.23 -6.46
N ALA A 200 -7.67 14.70 -5.60
CA ALA A 200 -7.66 14.36 -4.18
C ALA A 200 -8.01 12.87 -3.93
N PRO A 201 -7.33 12.19 -2.98
CA PRO A 201 -7.64 10.81 -2.63
C PRO A 201 -9.04 10.66 -2.06
N HIS A 202 -9.66 9.54 -2.41
CA HIS A 202 -10.97 9.11 -1.96
C HIS A 202 -10.92 7.60 -1.75
N ILE A 203 -11.52 7.11 -0.67
CA ILE A 203 -11.47 5.68 -0.36
C ILE A 203 -12.86 5.12 -0.14
N HIS A 204 -13.13 4.02 -0.82
CA HIS A 204 -14.28 3.17 -0.59
C HIS A 204 -13.82 1.93 0.17
N MET A 205 -14.53 1.54 1.23
CA MET A 205 -14.18 0.36 2.02
C MET A 205 -15.41 -0.47 2.36
N ALA A 206 -15.33 -1.75 2.04
CA ALA A 206 -16.13 -2.78 2.69
C ALA A 206 -15.49 -3.12 4.03
N VAL A 207 -16.21 -2.96 5.11
CA VAL A 207 -15.77 -3.30 6.47
C VAL A 207 -16.65 -4.41 7.00
N ARG A 208 -16.04 -5.48 7.51
CA ARG A 208 -16.78 -6.58 8.13
C ARG A 208 -17.48 -6.07 9.39
N GLY A 209 -18.74 -6.45 9.57
CA GLY A 209 -19.54 -6.08 10.75
C GLY A 209 -20.08 -4.65 10.72
N THR A 210 -20.90 -4.34 11.72
CA THR A 210 -21.63 -3.06 11.81
C THR A 210 -21.34 -2.33 13.11
N ASP A 211 -21.27 -1.01 13.00
CA ASP A 211 -21.05 -0.07 14.08
C ASP A 211 -21.95 1.17 13.87
N PRO A 212 -22.31 1.93 14.93
CA PRO A 212 -23.15 3.10 14.78
C PRO A 212 -22.55 4.13 13.81
N ARG A 213 -23.36 4.69 12.90
CA ARG A 213 -22.90 5.71 11.95
C ARG A 213 -22.23 6.89 12.64
N ALA A 214 -22.82 7.36 13.75
CA ALA A 214 -22.28 8.45 14.55
C ALA A 214 -20.86 8.14 15.07
N LEU A 215 -20.59 6.89 15.46
CA LEU A 215 -19.25 6.48 15.90
C LEU A 215 -18.26 6.51 14.74
N VAL A 216 -18.63 6.04 13.55
CA VAL A 216 -17.76 6.09 12.36
C VAL A 216 -17.42 7.53 11.99
N LEU A 217 -18.41 8.42 12.00
CA LEU A 217 -18.21 9.85 11.74
C LEU A 217 -17.29 10.49 12.80
N GLN A 218 -17.48 10.17 14.08
CA GLN A 218 -16.63 10.62 15.17
C GLN A 218 -15.18 10.12 15.03
N ILE A 219 -14.99 8.85 14.65
CA ILE A 219 -13.68 8.27 14.36
C ILE A 219 -12.99 9.03 13.23
N ALA A 220 -13.70 9.30 12.14
CA ALA A 220 -13.13 10.03 11.01
C ALA A 220 -12.74 11.46 11.41
N ALA A 221 -13.61 12.18 12.12
CA ALA A 221 -13.34 13.53 12.63
C ALA A 221 -12.16 13.58 13.61
N ALA A 222 -12.01 12.56 14.46
CA ALA A 222 -10.91 12.46 15.41
C ALA A 222 -9.58 11.95 14.79
N THR A 223 -9.59 11.53 13.52
CA THR A 223 -8.42 10.93 12.88
C THR A 223 -7.58 11.98 12.17
N TYR A 224 -6.31 12.05 12.56
CA TYR A 224 -5.29 12.89 11.95
C TYR A 224 -3.93 12.16 11.95
N HIS A 225 -3.01 12.64 11.11
CA HIS A 225 -1.60 12.25 11.18
C HIS A 225 -0.71 13.49 11.16
N GLN A 226 0.19 13.57 12.14
CA GLN A 226 1.19 14.63 12.27
C GLN A 226 2.51 14.14 11.67
N VAL A 227 3.07 14.93 10.76
CA VAL A 227 4.33 14.67 10.08
C VAL A 227 5.44 15.37 10.85
N TRP A 228 6.11 14.63 11.72
CA TRP A 228 7.26 15.08 12.52
C TRP A 228 8.56 14.88 11.75
N TRP A 229 8.72 15.66 10.68
CA TRP A 229 9.89 15.72 9.80
C TRP A 229 10.44 17.15 9.79
N PRO A 230 11.67 17.37 9.27
CA PRO A 230 12.12 18.72 8.95
C PRO A 230 11.07 19.43 8.09
N HIS A 231 10.88 20.74 8.30
CA HIS A 231 9.93 21.50 7.51
C HIS A 231 10.36 21.55 6.04
N PHE A 232 9.37 21.52 5.16
CA PHE A 232 9.53 21.51 3.71
C PHE A 232 8.56 22.53 3.09
N ASP A 233 8.43 23.68 3.75
CA ASP A 233 7.73 24.83 3.23
C ASP A 233 8.62 25.58 2.22
N PRO A 234 8.05 26.43 1.34
CA PRO A 234 8.84 27.18 0.37
C PRO A 234 9.96 28.02 1.01
N GLU A 235 9.77 28.46 2.25
CA GLU A 235 10.76 29.19 3.04
C GLU A 235 11.91 28.32 3.57
N ASN A 236 11.77 26.98 3.55
CA ASN A 236 12.86 26.05 3.88
C ASN A 236 13.61 25.55 2.64
N GLU A 237 13.14 25.89 1.43
CA GLU A 237 13.79 25.50 0.20
C GLU A 237 15.12 26.25 0.07
N GLN A 238 16.23 25.53 0.14
CA GLN A 238 17.58 26.08 0.08
C GLN A 238 18.14 26.06 -1.35
N TYR A 239 17.68 25.11 -2.17
CA TYR A 239 18.24 24.84 -3.49
C TYR A 239 17.17 24.83 -4.59
N THR A 240 17.47 25.48 -5.71
CA THR A 240 16.59 25.58 -6.88
C THR A 240 17.06 24.67 -8.01
N ASP A 241 16.20 24.46 -9.01
CA ASP A 241 16.57 23.74 -10.22
C ASP A 241 17.72 24.49 -10.93
N GLY A 242 18.86 23.81 -11.10
CA GLY A 242 20.09 24.36 -11.66
C GLY A 242 21.19 24.65 -10.64
N ARG A 243 20.86 24.73 -9.34
CA ARG A 243 21.82 24.93 -8.24
C ARG A 243 21.54 23.92 -7.14
N MET A 244 21.62 22.64 -7.48
CA MET A 244 21.37 21.53 -6.55
C MET A 244 22.67 21.05 -5.89
N PRO A 245 22.61 20.44 -4.69
CA PRO A 245 23.77 19.83 -4.04
C PRO A 245 24.47 18.80 -4.91
N VAL A 246 25.79 18.72 -4.81
CA VAL A 246 26.63 17.79 -5.60
C VAL A 246 27.21 16.70 -4.73
N TRP A 247 27.48 15.53 -5.31
CA TRP A 247 28.13 14.43 -4.58
C TRP A 247 29.64 14.68 -4.49
N ASP A 248 30.17 14.73 -3.27
CA ASP A 248 31.60 14.73 -3.03
C ASP A 248 32.09 13.28 -2.85
N TYR A 249 32.91 12.81 -3.79
CA TYR A 249 33.48 11.47 -3.78
C TYR A 249 34.51 11.25 -2.67
N SER A 250 35.17 12.31 -2.21
CA SER A 250 36.14 12.24 -1.11
C SER A 250 35.45 12.16 0.25
N ALA A 251 34.41 12.97 0.45
CA ALA A 251 33.64 12.98 1.69
C ALA A 251 32.55 11.90 1.75
N GLY A 252 32.21 11.28 0.61
CA GLY A 252 31.18 10.25 0.52
C GLY A 252 29.78 10.76 0.87
N ARG A 253 29.50 12.05 0.64
CA ARG A 253 28.22 12.71 0.96
C ARG A 253 27.91 13.86 0.02
N PHE A 254 26.67 14.36 0.07
CA PHE A 254 26.29 15.57 -0.65
C PHE A 254 26.85 16.82 0.04
N VAL A 255 27.33 17.76 -0.76
CA VAL A 255 27.86 19.07 -0.34
C VAL A 255 27.15 20.20 -1.08
N ASP A 256 27.17 21.38 -0.47
CA ASP A 256 26.73 22.61 -1.11
C ASP A 256 27.59 22.89 -2.36
N PRO A 257 26.99 23.24 -3.51
CA PRO A 257 27.74 23.39 -4.75
C PRO A 257 28.69 24.60 -4.75
N ASP A 258 28.50 25.59 -3.86
CA ASP A 258 29.31 26.82 -3.83
C ASP A 258 30.30 26.82 -2.67
N THR A 259 29.90 26.35 -1.49
CA THR A 259 30.78 26.35 -0.31
C THR A 259 31.54 25.03 -0.12
N ALA A 260 31.12 23.97 -0.82
CA ALA A 260 31.56 22.59 -0.58
C ALA A 260 31.31 22.10 0.87
N GLU A 261 30.45 22.79 1.63
CA GLU A 261 30.11 22.36 2.99
C GLU A 261 29.20 21.12 2.96
N PRO A 262 29.45 20.13 3.83
CA PRO A 262 28.65 18.90 3.87
C PRO A 262 27.23 19.15 4.35
N LEU A 263 26.24 18.69 3.57
CA LEU A 263 24.83 18.77 3.97
C LEU A 263 24.55 17.81 5.13
N PRO A 264 23.76 18.22 6.15
CA PRO A 264 23.34 17.33 7.22
C PRO A 264 22.61 16.09 6.67
N THR A 265 22.88 14.95 7.28
CA THR A 265 22.16 13.70 6.99
C THR A 265 20.76 13.76 7.55
N TRP A 266 19.86 12.91 7.04
CA TRP A 266 18.51 12.77 7.58
C TRP A 266 18.51 12.51 9.09
N ASP A 267 19.41 11.64 9.57
CA ASP A 267 19.45 11.30 10.98
C ASP A 267 19.94 12.48 11.83
N GLU A 268 20.98 13.20 11.40
CA GLU A 268 21.44 14.45 12.02
C GLU A 268 20.34 15.52 12.05
N ALA A 269 19.64 15.74 10.93
CA ALA A 269 18.53 16.69 10.85
C ALA A 269 17.39 16.31 11.81
N MET A 270 17.13 15.01 11.99
CA MET A 270 16.14 14.53 12.94
C MET A 270 16.61 14.64 14.39
N ASP A 271 17.91 14.49 14.65
CA ASP A 271 18.49 14.65 15.99
C ASP A 271 18.39 16.11 16.45
N VAL A 272 18.61 17.07 15.55
CA VAL A 272 18.37 18.51 15.80
C VAL A 272 16.89 18.75 16.17
N LEU A 273 15.95 18.15 15.44
CA LEU A 273 14.53 18.27 15.77
C LEU A 273 14.17 17.67 17.13
N ASP A 274 14.84 16.58 17.51
CA ASP A 274 14.63 15.93 18.80
C ASP A 274 15.14 16.81 19.99
N THR A 275 15.96 17.85 19.74
CA THR A 275 16.39 18.83 20.76
C THR A 275 15.46 20.05 20.93
N VAL A 276 14.43 20.19 20.08
CA VAL A 276 13.50 21.32 20.13
C VAL A 276 12.31 20.99 21.03
N ASP A 277 12.15 21.73 22.13
CA ASP A 277 11.10 21.48 23.13
C ASP A 277 9.68 21.70 22.58
N ASP A 278 9.46 22.81 21.85
CA ASP A 278 8.17 23.19 21.25
C ASP A 278 8.20 23.09 19.72
N LEU A 279 8.34 21.86 19.23
CA LEU A 279 8.31 21.57 17.79
C LEU A 279 6.87 21.55 17.26
N GLU A 280 6.63 22.24 16.14
CA GLU A 280 5.42 22.09 15.34
C GLU A 280 5.58 21.00 14.26
N PRO A 281 4.51 20.27 13.90
CA PRO A 281 4.60 19.28 12.82
C PRO A 281 4.66 19.98 11.45
N ALA A 282 5.57 19.53 10.57
CA ALA A 282 5.70 20.03 9.20
C ALA A 282 4.41 19.91 8.36
N HIS A 283 3.53 18.97 8.70
CA HIS A 283 2.20 18.87 8.12
C HIS A 283 1.22 18.12 9.04
N VAL A 284 -0.05 18.49 8.99
CA VAL A 284 -1.14 17.72 9.62
C VAL A 284 -2.19 17.37 8.58
N VAL A 285 -2.32 16.08 8.29
CA VAL A 285 -3.31 15.55 7.35
C VAL A 285 -4.55 15.05 8.10
N ARG A 286 -5.75 15.31 7.54
CA ARG A 286 -7.07 14.93 8.10
C ARG A 286 -8.07 14.61 6.98
N PHE A 287 -9.17 13.95 7.32
CA PHE A 287 -10.32 13.84 6.41
C PHE A 287 -11.10 15.16 6.35
N GLY A 288 -11.96 15.32 5.35
CA GLY A 288 -12.86 16.47 5.27
C GLY A 288 -13.94 16.44 6.35
N ASP A 289 -14.36 17.63 6.79
CA ASP A 289 -15.32 17.79 7.89
C ASP A 289 -16.73 17.26 7.57
N GLN A 290 -17.07 17.20 6.28
CA GLN A 290 -18.40 16.80 5.78
C GLN A 290 -18.38 15.40 5.20
N ILE A 291 -18.26 14.37 6.05
CA ILE A 291 -18.57 13.01 5.62
C ILE A 291 -20.09 12.84 5.68
N ASP A 292 -20.74 12.89 4.51
CA ASP A 292 -22.19 12.67 4.40
C ASP A 292 -22.56 11.33 5.07
N PRO A 293 -23.52 11.27 6.00
CA PRO A 293 -24.00 10.01 6.59
C PRO A 293 -24.42 8.95 5.57
N LYS A 294 -24.83 9.35 4.35
CA LYS A 294 -25.12 8.45 3.22
C LYS A 294 -23.89 7.67 2.74
N ASN A 295 -22.68 8.16 3.02
CA ASN A 295 -21.43 7.49 2.73
C ASN A 295 -21.07 6.39 3.74
N VAL A 296 -21.91 6.18 4.76
CA VAL A 296 -21.75 5.16 5.80
C VAL A 296 -23.00 4.27 5.81
N LYS A 297 -22.94 3.15 5.10
CA LYS A 297 -24.11 2.26 4.90
C LYS A 297 -23.91 0.92 5.59
N GLY A 298 -24.99 0.37 6.15
CA GLY A 298 -25.07 -1.05 6.47
C GLY A 298 -25.54 -1.79 5.23
N VAL A 299 -24.92 -2.93 4.94
CA VAL A 299 -25.16 -3.76 3.76
C VAL A 299 -25.35 -5.19 4.23
N LEU A 300 -26.40 -5.85 3.75
CA LEU A 300 -26.67 -7.25 4.05
C LEU A 300 -26.02 -8.16 3.00
N GLY A 301 -25.38 -9.25 3.44
CA GLY A 301 -24.77 -10.22 2.55
C GLY A 301 -25.79 -10.94 1.67
N GLY A 302 -25.36 -11.41 0.50
CA GLY A 302 -26.21 -12.13 -0.45
C GLY A 302 -27.24 -11.25 -1.19
N THR A 303 -27.19 -9.94 -1.02
CA THR A 303 -28.10 -9.00 -1.71
C THR A 303 -27.49 -8.43 -2.99
N GLU A 304 -28.33 -7.96 -3.90
CA GLU A 304 -27.89 -7.20 -5.09
C GLU A 304 -27.11 -5.95 -4.71
N GLU A 305 -27.49 -5.29 -3.59
CA GLU A 305 -26.76 -4.14 -3.06
C GLU A 305 -25.31 -4.50 -2.70
N ALA A 306 -25.08 -5.64 -2.06
CA ALA A 306 -23.72 -6.11 -1.74
C ALA A 306 -22.91 -6.35 -3.02
N SER A 307 -23.49 -7.01 -4.03
CA SER A 307 -22.85 -7.23 -5.32
C SER A 307 -22.50 -5.93 -6.04
N ARG A 308 -23.39 -4.94 -6.03
CA ARG A 308 -23.13 -3.62 -6.60
C ARG A 308 -21.96 -2.91 -5.91
N HIS A 309 -21.88 -2.96 -4.58
CA HIS A 309 -20.77 -2.38 -3.83
C HIS A 309 -19.44 -3.10 -4.06
N VAL A 310 -19.45 -4.42 -4.18
CA VAL A 310 -18.27 -5.17 -4.62
C VAL A 310 -17.86 -4.76 -6.03
N GLY A 311 -18.82 -4.55 -6.93
CA GLY A 311 -18.60 -3.96 -8.25
C GLY A 311 -17.86 -2.63 -8.17
N TYR A 312 -18.31 -1.70 -7.32
CA TYR A 312 -17.62 -0.43 -7.10
C TYR A 312 -16.18 -0.60 -6.57
N LEU A 313 -15.95 -1.46 -5.59
CA LEU A 313 -14.59 -1.71 -5.07
C LEU A 313 -13.66 -2.31 -6.12
N THR A 314 -14.20 -3.14 -7.00
CA THR A 314 -13.41 -3.94 -7.95
C THR A 314 -13.27 -3.28 -9.32
N LYS A 315 -14.10 -2.28 -9.63
CA LYS A 315 -14.05 -1.45 -10.85
C LYS A 315 -12.65 -0.92 -11.16
N TYR A 316 -11.83 -0.71 -10.13
CA TYR A 316 -10.52 -0.06 -10.24
C TYR A 316 -9.34 -0.99 -9.99
N LEU A 317 -9.61 -2.31 -9.95
CA LEU A 317 -8.56 -3.31 -10.10
C LEU A 317 -7.92 -3.23 -11.50
N THR A 318 -8.71 -2.87 -12.52
CA THR A 318 -8.28 -2.92 -13.93
C THR A 318 -8.04 -1.54 -14.56
N LYS A 319 -8.80 -0.51 -14.20
CA LYS A 319 -8.62 0.86 -14.74
C LYS A 319 -7.32 1.48 -14.26
N SER A 320 -6.46 2.05 -15.10
CA SER A 320 -5.25 2.74 -14.63
C SER A 320 -5.57 4.03 -13.85
N ILE A 321 -4.63 4.58 -13.07
CA ILE A 321 -4.85 5.88 -12.41
C ILE A 321 -4.95 6.96 -13.49
N ALA A 322 -4.03 6.92 -14.46
CA ALA A 322 -3.98 7.84 -15.58
C ALA A 322 -5.31 7.97 -16.33
N GLU A 323 -6.03 6.86 -16.56
CA GLU A 323 -7.38 6.87 -17.15
C GLU A 323 -8.44 7.61 -16.31
N VAL A 324 -8.29 7.65 -14.97
CA VAL A 324 -9.25 8.33 -14.08
C VAL A 324 -9.00 9.83 -14.02
N ILE A 325 -7.74 10.25 -14.19
CA ILE A 325 -7.28 11.65 -14.15
C ILE A 325 -6.96 12.17 -15.56
N GLU A 326 -7.56 11.59 -16.60
CA GLU A 326 -7.42 12.10 -17.95
C GLU A 326 -8.22 13.41 -18.06
N PRO A 327 -7.56 14.55 -18.36
CA PRO A 327 -8.24 15.84 -18.42
C PRO A 327 -9.19 15.89 -19.61
N GLN A 328 -10.42 16.35 -19.39
CA GLN A 328 -11.40 16.57 -20.46
C GLN A 328 -11.36 18.00 -21.03
N THR A 329 -10.60 18.90 -20.39
CA THR A 329 -10.48 20.32 -20.73
C THR A 329 -9.05 20.80 -20.48
N ASP A 330 -8.66 21.89 -21.13
CA ASP A 330 -7.33 22.50 -20.95
C ASP A 330 -7.15 22.99 -19.50
N ARG A 331 -8.16 23.61 -18.90
CA ARG A 331 -8.11 24.03 -17.48
C ARG A 331 -7.95 22.85 -16.52
N ALA A 332 -8.49 21.67 -16.84
CA ALA A 332 -8.25 20.46 -16.05
C ALA A 332 -6.82 19.93 -16.24
N ALA A 333 -6.28 20.01 -17.46
CA ALA A 333 -4.89 19.66 -17.73
C ALA A 333 -3.92 20.56 -16.93
N GLU A 334 -4.12 21.88 -17.00
CA GLU A 334 -3.37 22.88 -16.23
C GLU A 334 -3.47 22.65 -14.72
N HIS A 335 -4.67 22.31 -14.23
CA HIS A 335 -4.86 21.96 -12.82
C HIS A 335 -3.98 20.79 -12.41
N TYR A 336 -3.94 19.73 -13.21
CA TYR A 336 -3.09 18.56 -12.94
C TYR A 336 -1.60 18.86 -13.07
N ASP A 337 -1.20 19.76 -13.97
CA ASP A 337 0.19 20.22 -14.09
C ASP A 337 0.64 21.02 -12.86
N ARG A 338 -0.20 21.96 -12.38
CA ARG A 338 0.07 22.70 -11.14
C ARG A 338 0.15 21.78 -9.92
N LEU A 339 -0.78 20.83 -9.81
CA LEU A 339 -0.74 19.83 -8.73
C LEU A 339 0.52 18.96 -8.81
N HIS A 340 0.92 18.57 -10.02
CA HIS A 340 2.13 17.78 -10.23
C HIS A 340 3.41 18.56 -9.86
N ALA A 341 3.49 19.84 -10.22
CA ALA A 341 4.61 20.70 -9.87
C ALA A 341 4.79 20.80 -8.34
N GLU A 342 3.69 20.92 -7.58
CA GLU A 342 3.75 20.92 -6.12
C GLU A 342 4.14 19.54 -5.55
N LEU A 343 3.63 18.44 -6.14
CA LEU A 343 4.05 17.09 -5.76
C LEU A 343 5.56 16.86 -5.97
N GLN A 344 6.20 17.52 -6.93
CA GLN A 344 7.65 17.41 -7.16
C GLN A 344 8.48 18.12 -6.08
N LYS A 345 7.86 18.91 -5.21
CA LYS A 345 8.52 19.59 -4.08
C LYS A 345 8.25 18.91 -2.74
N VAL A 346 7.18 18.13 -2.59
CA VAL A 346 6.86 17.47 -1.30
C VAL A 346 7.70 16.21 -1.10
N PRO A 347 8.55 16.09 -0.06
CA PRO A 347 9.25 14.84 0.21
C PRO A 347 8.28 13.69 0.54
N CYS A 348 8.46 12.52 -0.08
CA CYS A 348 7.53 11.40 0.10
C CYS A 348 7.96 10.39 1.18
N SER A 349 9.24 10.34 1.54
CA SER A 349 9.81 9.42 2.54
C SER A 349 11.17 9.93 3.03
N PRO A 350 11.74 9.38 4.12
CA PRO A 350 13.10 9.71 4.56
C PRO A 350 14.20 9.46 3.52
N GLN A 351 13.96 8.54 2.57
CA GLN A 351 14.87 8.21 1.47
C GLN A 351 14.65 9.08 0.22
N CYS A 352 13.70 10.02 0.25
CA CYS A 352 13.30 10.76 -0.94
C CYS A 352 14.39 11.77 -1.36
N PRO A 353 14.91 11.72 -2.60
CA PRO A 353 15.92 12.66 -3.09
C PRO A 353 15.48 14.14 -3.12
N ILE A 354 14.18 14.41 -2.95
CA ILE A 354 13.66 15.78 -2.81
C ILE A 354 14.19 16.45 -1.54
N TRP A 355 14.60 15.70 -0.52
CA TRP A 355 15.23 16.29 0.68
C TRP A 355 16.47 17.14 0.37
N LEU A 356 17.17 16.85 -0.73
CA LEU A 356 18.32 17.64 -1.17
C LEU A 356 17.93 19.07 -1.58
N ARG A 357 16.68 19.30 -1.99
CA ARG A 357 16.13 20.66 -2.20
C ARG A 357 16.11 21.48 -0.90
N TYR A 358 15.95 20.80 0.22
CA TYR A 358 15.83 21.37 1.57
C TYR A 358 17.14 21.26 2.36
N GLY A 359 18.26 20.99 1.68
CA GLY A 359 19.57 20.89 2.32
C GLY A 359 19.77 19.68 3.22
N ILE A 360 19.00 18.60 3.02
CA ILE A 360 19.10 17.39 3.84
C ILE A 360 19.45 16.19 2.96
N THR A 361 20.51 15.48 3.34
CA THR A 361 20.89 14.23 2.67
C THR A 361 19.93 13.10 3.05
N PRO A 362 19.18 12.50 2.11
CA PRO A 362 18.19 11.48 2.42
C PRO A 362 18.83 10.19 2.92
N LYS A 363 18.07 9.37 3.66
CA LYS A 363 18.56 8.06 4.14
C LYS A 363 18.99 7.18 2.98
N GLY A 364 20.21 6.64 3.06
CA GLY A 364 20.76 5.73 2.06
C GLY A 364 21.09 6.42 0.73
N ALA A 365 21.33 7.73 0.74
CA ALA A 365 21.82 8.44 -0.43
C ALA A 365 23.20 7.89 -0.87
N SER A 366 23.46 7.92 -2.18
CA SER A 366 24.74 7.54 -2.78
C SER A 366 25.06 8.49 -3.93
N ASP A 367 26.23 8.31 -4.55
CA ASP A 367 26.63 8.96 -5.80
C ASP A 367 25.61 8.82 -6.94
N LYS A 368 24.77 7.79 -6.89
CA LYS A 368 23.68 7.54 -7.86
C LYS A 368 22.37 8.28 -7.54
N THR A 369 22.28 8.92 -6.38
CA THR A 369 21.10 9.71 -6.00
C THR A 369 21.07 10.99 -6.82
N GLN A 370 19.97 11.24 -7.54
CA GLN A 370 19.81 12.47 -8.29
C GLN A 370 19.11 13.54 -7.42
N PRO A 371 19.77 14.67 -7.11
CA PRO A 371 19.18 15.77 -6.35
C PRO A 371 17.85 16.26 -6.95
N GLY A 372 16.88 16.52 -6.09
CA GLY A 372 15.57 17.05 -6.49
C GLY A 372 14.68 16.09 -7.29
N ARG A 373 15.16 14.88 -7.64
CA ARG A 373 14.42 13.96 -8.52
C ARG A 373 14.17 12.61 -7.86
N CYS A 374 12.94 12.39 -7.45
CA CYS A 374 12.50 11.11 -6.91
C CYS A 374 11.83 10.22 -7.99
N LYS A 375 12.31 8.98 -8.14
CA LYS A 375 11.72 7.97 -9.06
C LYS A 375 10.44 7.31 -8.51
N GLY A 376 10.06 7.64 -7.27
CA GLY A 376 8.90 7.10 -6.58
C GLY A 376 7.58 7.45 -7.26
N LYS A 377 6.58 6.59 -7.12
CA LYS A 377 5.23 6.81 -7.68
C LYS A 377 4.52 8.05 -7.13
N ALA A 378 5.02 8.66 -6.06
CA ALA A 378 4.46 9.90 -5.55
C ALA A 378 4.73 11.10 -6.48
N HIS A 379 5.77 11.03 -7.31
CA HIS A 379 6.24 12.15 -8.15
C HIS A 379 6.12 11.86 -9.64
N ARG A 380 5.29 10.88 -10.03
CA ARG A 380 4.98 10.66 -11.45
C ARG A 380 3.72 11.43 -11.79
N ARG A 381 3.70 12.07 -12.95
CA ARG A 381 2.52 12.76 -13.45
C ARG A 381 1.32 11.82 -13.57
N GLU A 382 1.56 10.61 -14.11
CA GLU A 382 0.55 9.56 -14.34
C GLU A 382 -0.20 9.09 -13.09
N THR A 383 0.37 9.32 -11.90
CA THR A 383 -0.20 8.87 -10.63
C THR A 383 -0.69 10.02 -9.77
N LEU A 384 -0.34 11.28 -10.10
CA LEU A 384 -0.61 12.48 -9.29
C LEU A 384 -0.52 12.23 -7.79
N GLY A 385 0.57 11.61 -7.35
CA GLY A 385 0.84 11.37 -5.94
C GLY A 385 0.14 10.17 -5.29
N LEU A 386 -0.82 9.52 -5.96
CA LEU A 386 -1.46 8.29 -5.50
C LEU A 386 -0.48 7.11 -5.59
N ARG A 387 0.27 6.97 -4.51
CA ARG A 387 1.31 5.97 -4.32
C ARG A 387 0.73 4.59 -3.97
N GLY A 388 1.39 3.53 -4.45
CA GLY A 388 1.26 2.19 -3.90
C GLY A 388 0.14 1.30 -4.46
N ARG A 389 -0.39 0.42 -3.60
CA ARG A 389 -1.48 -0.52 -3.89
C ARG A 389 -2.80 0.22 -3.72
N ARG A 390 -3.57 0.38 -4.80
CA ARG A 390 -4.90 0.99 -4.74
C ARG A 390 -5.91 0.15 -3.98
N VAL A 391 -5.75 -1.17 -4.05
CA VAL A 391 -6.60 -2.10 -3.32
C VAL A 391 -5.88 -2.53 -2.05
N LEU A 392 -6.49 -2.18 -0.93
CA LEU A 392 -6.00 -2.40 0.41
C LEU A 392 -6.89 -3.47 1.05
N VAL A 393 -6.31 -4.62 1.35
CA VAL A 393 -7.04 -5.76 1.91
C VAL A 393 -6.41 -6.14 3.22
N SER A 394 -7.21 -6.23 4.28
CA SER A 394 -6.73 -6.72 5.57
C SER A 394 -6.26 -8.17 5.48
N ARG A 395 -5.23 -8.50 6.26
CA ARG A 395 -4.59 -9.82 6.23
C ARG A 395 -5.57 -10.97 6.53
N ARG A 396 -6.51 -10.80 7.47
CA ARG A 396 -7.52 -11.80 7.84
C ARG A 396 -8.87 -11.54 7.16
N TRP A 397 -8.85 -10.95 5.96
CA TRP A 397 -10.06 -10.73 5.18
C TRP A 397 -10.69 -12.06 4.71
N THR A 398 -9.92 -12.96 4.11
CA THR A 398 -10.42 -14.29 3.75
C THR A 398 -9.85 -15.40 4.64
N GLY A 399 -8.81 -15.11 5.44
CA GLY A 399 -7.98 -16.13 6.10
C GLY A 399 -7.02 -16.85 5.15
N LYS A 400 -7.15 -16.61 3.84
CA LYS A 400 -6.33 -17.23 2.80
C LYS A 400 -5.06 -16.42 2.53
N THR A 401 -4.00 -17.13 2.20
CA THR A 401 -2.72 -16.55 1.79
C THR A 401 -2.69 -16.29 0.27
N LEU A 402 -1.68 -15.54 -0.20
CA LEU A 402 -1.49 -15.33 -1.65
C LEU A 402 -1.33 -16.66 -2.42
N PRO A 403 -0.55 -17.65 -1.93
CA PRO A 403 -0.52 -19.00 -2.50
C PRO A 403 -1.90 -19.66 -2.58
N ASP A 404 -2.70 -19.60 -1.52
CA ASP A 404 -4.03 -20.24 -1.50
C ASP A 404 -4.94 -19.62 -2.56
N HIS A 405 -4.96 -18.28 -2.64
CA HIS A 405 -5.70 -17.61 -3.71
C HIS A 405 -5.17 -17.92 -5.12
N LYS A 406 -3.88 -18.23 -5.27
CA LYS A 406 -3.31 -18.68 -6.55
C LYS A 406 -3.75 -20.10 -6.87
N ALA A 407 -3.80 -20.98 -5.86
CA ALA A 407 -4.31 -22.34 -5.99
C ALA A 407 -5.80 -22.35 -6.35
N ASP A 408 -6.63 -21.55 -5.66
CA ASP A 408 -8.06 -21.40 -5.95
C ASP A 408 -8.30 -20.99 -7.42
N ARG A 409 -7.55 -19.99 -7.92
CA ARG A 409 -7.65 -19.57 -9.33
C ARG A 409 -7.19 -20.65 -10.30
N ALA A 410 -6.13 -21.38 -9.96
CA ALA A 410 -5.62 -22.46 -10.80
C ALA A 410 -6.61 -23.62 -10.86
N GLU A 411 -7.23 -23.96 -9.73
CA GLU A 411 -8.25 -25.01 -9.62
C GLU A 411 -9.52 -24.63 -10.36
N PHE A 412 -10.00 -23.39 -10.22
CA PHE A 412 -11.12 -22.87 -10.99
C PHE A 412 -10.90 -22.99 -12.51
N VAL A 413 -9.73 -22.55 -13.00
CA VAL A 413 -9.37 -22.69 -14.42
C VAL A 413 -9.29 -24.17 -14.82
N ARG A 414 -8.71 -25.03 -13.97
CA ARG A 414 -8.65 -26.48 -14.20
C ARG A 414 -10.04 -27.09 -14.35
N GLN A 415 -10.98 -26.72 -13.48
CA GLN A 415 -12.36 -27.21 -13.51
C GLN A 415 -13.10 -26.77 -14.79
N ILE A 416 -12.98 -25.50 -15.18
CA ILE A 416 -13.58 -24.99 -16.43
C ILE A 416 -13.01 -25.70 -17.65
N LEU A 417 -11.68 -25.87 -17.72
CA LEU A 417 -11.05 -26.58 -18.83
C LEU A 417 -11.46 -28.07 -18.87
N ALA A 418 -11.60 -28.71 -17.72
CA ALA A 418 -12.03 -30.10 -17.62
C ALA A 418 -13.47 -30.33 -18.13
N GLN A 419 -14.36 -29.35 -17.99
CA GLN A 419 -15.74 -29.43 -18.51
C GLN A 419 -15.80 -29.57 -20.04
N VAL A 420 -14.76 -29.10 -20.75
CA VAL A 420 -14.62 -29.23 -22.21
C VAL A 420 -13.57 -30.26 -22.62
N GLY A 421 -13.21 -31.17 -21.70
CA GLY A 421 -12.27 -32.27 -21.95
C GLY A 421 -10.79 -31.87 -21.99
N ILE A 422 -10.44 -30.62 -21.67
CA ILE A 422 -9.04 -30.18 -21.65
C ILE A 422 -8.44 -30.48 -20.27
N GLN A 423 -7.56 -31.48 -20.21
CA GLN A 423 -6.84 -31.84 -18.98
C GLN A 423 -5.43 -31.24 -18.94
N ARG A 424 -4.97 -30.91 -17.73
CA ARG A 424 -3.60 -30.47 -17.50
C ARG A 424 -2.67 -31.69 -17.57
N PRO A 425 -1.52 -31.61 -18.26
CA PRO A 425 -0.51 -32.66 -18.20
C PRO A 425 -0.09 -32.92 -16.74
N ASP A 426 0.00 -34.19 -16.36
CA ASP A 426 0.43 -34.60 -15.02
C ASP A 426 1.94 -34.35 -14.83
N PRO A 427 2.36 -33.40 -13.97
CA PRO A 427 3.77 -33.11 -13.76
C PRO A 427 4.40 -34.06 -12.72
N SER A 428 3.66 -35.00 -12.11
CA SER A 428 4.14 -35.86 -11.02
C SER A 428 5.38 -36.69 -11.39
N ARG A 429 5.57 -36.94 -12.69
CA ARG A 429 6.69 -37.71 -13.25
C ARG A 429 7.87 -36.83 -13.71
N LEU A 430 7.79 -35.51 -13.52
CA LEU A 430 8.79 -34.56 -13.98
C LEU A 430 9.56 -33.95 -12.80
N ILE A 431 10.89 -33.95 -12.90
CA ILE A 431 11.75 -33.16 -12.02
C ILE A 431 12.12 -31.88 -12.78
N VAL A 432 11.62 -30.75 -12.33
CA VAL A 432 11.93 -29.44 -12.93
C VAL A 432 13.08 -28.80 -12.15
N LYS A 433 14.21 -28.58 -12.82
CA LYS A 433 15.37 -27.89 -12.25
C LYS A 433 15.58 -26.53 -12.94
N PRO A 434 16.10 -25.51 -12.22
CA PRO A 434 16.59 -24.29 -12.86
C PRO A 434 17.67 -24.63 -13.88
N VAL A 435 17.71 -23.85 -14.96
CA VAL A 435 18.76 -23.93 -15.98
C VAL A 435 20.08 -23.44 -15.38
N GLU A 436 21.18 -24.12 -15.68
CA GLU A 436 22.52 -23.68 -15.26
C GLU A 436 23.04 -22.51 -16.13
N PRO A 437 23.80 -21.56 -15.56
CA PRO A 437 24.44 -20.50 -16.34
C PRO A 437 25.33 -21.08 -17.45
N GLY A 438 25.06 -20.72 -18.71
CA GLY A 438 25.86 -21.15 -19.86
C GLY A 438 25.42 -22.46 -20.52
N ASP A 439 24.30 -23.06 -20.10
CA ASP A 439 23.74 -24.24 -20.78
C ASP A 439 23.36 -23.91 -22.24
N LYS A 440 24.08 -24.54 -23.18
CA LYS A 440 23.93 -24.35 -24.63
C LYS A 440 22.66 -24.96 -25.20
N ASN A 441 21.98 -25.82 -24.45
CA ASN A 441 20.71 -26.44 -24.87
C ASN A 441 19.50 -25.54 -24.60
N VAL A 442 19.71 -24.39 -23.96
CA VAL A 442 18.63 -23.46 -23.64
C VAL A 442 18.44 -22.48 -24.79
N PRO A 443 17.21 -22.40 -25.35
CA PRO A 443 16.93 -21.44 -26.40
C PRO A 443 17.26 -20.01 -25.96
N PRO A 444 17.68 -19.13 -26.89
CA PRO A 444 17.89 -17.72 -26.59
C PRO A 444 16.67 -17.11 -25.88
N ARG A 445 16.91 -16.10 -25.03
CA ARG A 445 15.87 -15.45 -24.23
C ARG A 445 14.67 -14.99 -25.07
N GLU A 446 14.92 -14.44 -26.25
CA GLU A 446 13.91 -13.97 -27.20
C GLU A 446 12.99 -15.11 -27.65
N HIS A 447 13.54 -16.30 -27.91
CA HIS A 447 12.76 -17.49 -28.31
C HIS A 447 11.88 -17.98 -27.15
N LEU A 448 12.40 -18.00 -25.92
CA LEU A 448 11.62 -18.34 -24.73
C LEU A 448 10.48 -17.36 -24.48
N ILE A 449 10.72 -16.07 -24.73
CA ILE A 449 9.67 -15.02 -24.66
C ILE A 449 8.60 -15.28 -25.72
N MET A 450 8.98 -15.51 -26.98
CA MET A 450 8.02 -15.79 -28.06
C MET A 450 7.21 -17.05 -27.81
N ALA A 451 7.84 -18.15 -27.35
CA ALA A 451 7.15 -19.37 -26.95
C ALA A 451 6.16 -19.12 -25.80
N SER A 452 6.55 -18.31 -24.80
CA SER A 452 5.68 -17.94 -23.68
C SER A 452 4.49 -17.09 -24.12
N ILE A 453 4.66 -16.20 -25.11
CA ILE A 453 3.58 -15.41 -25.71
C ILE A 453 2.60 -16.33 -26.45
N ALA A 454 3.10 -17.20 -27.33
CA ALA A 454 2.27 -18.17 -28.06
C ALA A 454 1.47 -19.06 -27.10
N GLN A 455 2.12 -19.56 -26.04
CA GLN A 455 1.46 -20.35 -25.01
C GLN A 455 0.35 -19.58 -24.29
N ARG A 456 0.58 -18.29 -23.96
CA ARG A 456 -0.46 -17.43 -23.34
C ARG A 456 -1.65 -17.19 -24.27
N ILE A 457 -1.40 -16.96 -25.56
CA ILE A 457 -2.47 -16.80 -26.57
C ILE A 457 -3.31 -18.08 -26.62
N LYS A 458 -2.67 -19.25 -26.70
CA LYS A 458 -3.33 -20.56 -26.69
C LYS A 458 -4.17 -20.77 -25.43
N TRP A 459 -3.59 -20.55 -24.24
CA TRP A 459 -4.31 -20.69 -22.97
C TRP A 459 -5.50 -19.76 -22.85
N ARG A 460 -5.37 -18.51 -23.32
CA ARG A 460 -6.48 -17.55 -23.34
C ARG A 460 -7.61 -18.05 -24.23
N ALA A 461 -7.31 -18.49 -25.45
CA ALA A 461 -8.31 -19.03 -26.37
C ALA A 461 -8.99 -20.29 -25.80
N GLN A 462 -8.24 -21.20 -25.20
CA GLN A 462 -8.77 -22.40 -24.53
C GLN A 462 -9.73 -22.03 -23.40
N TYR A 463 -9.33 -21.09 -22.53
CA TYR A 463 -10.18 -20.64 -21.42
C TYR A 463 -11.43 -19.91 -21.91
N GLU A 464 -11.32 -19.02 -22.89
CA GLU A 464 -12.46 -18.29 -23.45
C GLU A 464 -13.46 -19.25 -24.12
N THR A 465 -12.98 -20.22 -24.89
CA THR A 465 -13.81 -21.28 -25.50
C THR A 465 -14.48 -22.13 -24.43
N ALA A 466 -13.73 -22.58 -23.43
CA ALA A 466 -14.25 -23.38 -22.33
C ALA A 466 -15.33 -22.63 -21.54
N ARG A 467 -15.11 -21.35 -21.27
CA ARG A 467 -16.08 -20.48 -20.57
C ARG A 467 -17.38 -20.30 -21.37
N LEU A 468 -17.28 -20.14 -22.70
CA LEU A 468 -18.44 -20.02 -23.59
C LEU A 468 -19.25 -21.33 -23.64
N GLN A 469 -18.59 -22.48 -23.70
CA GLN A 469 -19.26 -23.79 -23.74
C GLN A 469 -19.82 -24.22 -22.37
N ALA A 470 -19.17 -23.81 -21.27
CA ALA A 470 -19.62 -24.07 -19.91
C ALA A 470 -20.80 -23.19 -19.46
N SER A 471 -21.11 -22.11 -20.17
CA SER A 471 -22.26 -21.26 -19.88
C SER A 471 -23.48 -21.76 -20.67
N PRO A 472 -24.61 -22.15 -20.04
CA PRO A 472 -25.83 -22.46 -20.79
C PRO A 472 -26.34 -21.22 -21.54
N PRO A 473 -27.07 -21.37 -22.66
CA PRO A 473 -27.68 -20.26 -23.37
C PRO A 473 -28.82 -19.67 -22.55
N GLY A 474 -28.52 -18.72 -21.67
CA GLY A 474 -29.48 -18.00 -20.85
C GLY A 474 -28.81 -17.31 -19.66
N GLU A 475 -28.95 -15.98 -19.60
CA GLU A 475 -28.50 -15.06 -18.53
C GLU A 475 -27.02 -14.61 -18.53
N GLN A 476 -26.66 -13.82 -19.55
CA GLN A 476 -25.79 -12.66 -19.33
C GLN A 476 -26.60 -11.38 -19.55
N GLN A 477 -27.33 -10.93 -18.52
CA GLN A 477 -27.86 -9.55 -18.46
C GLN A 477 -27.04 -8.68 -17.50
N HIS A 478 -25.72 -8.64 -17.63
CA HIS A 478 -24.93 -7.57 -17.02
C HIS A 478 -23.85 -7.10 -18.00
N SER A 479 -24.29 -6.36 -19.02
CA SER A 479 -23.39 -5.48 -19.78
C SER A 479 -23.09 -4.25 -18.93
N ALA A 480 -21.80 -3.94 -18.77
CA ALA A 480 -21.28 -2.79 -18.02
C ALA A 480 -21.42 -1.45 -18.77
N THR A 481 -22.52 -1.26 -19.50
CA THR A 481 -22.86 -0.03 -20.25
C THR A 481 -24.32 0.39 -20.08
N GLN A 482 -24.91 0.21 -18.89
CA GLN A 482 -26.11 0.93 -18.46
C GLN A 482 -25.94 1.52 -17.07
#